data_AF-A0A947FUJ3-F1
#
_entry.id   AF-A0A947FUJ3-F1
#
_cell.length_a   1.000
_cell.length_b   1.000
_cell.length_c   1.000
_cell.angle_alpha   90.00
_cell.angle_beta   90.00
_cell.angle_gamma   90.00
#
_symmetry.space_group_name_H-M   'P 1'
#
loop_
_entity.id
_entity.type
_entity.pdbx_description
1 polymer ?
#
loop_
_entity_poly.entity_id
_entity_poly.type
_entity_poly.pdbx_seq_one_letter_code
_entity_poly.pdbx_strand_id
1 'polypeptide(L)'
;IMQWALNINDPEHWLLNADNQLADELISINDNLFKYNLDRYKYADRYPEHSVEYYREKASDFPMKLNALLGKNAFLLSQTPSWLDIATFPFIRQFAFVDKNWFDTRDWPYLQKWLDDLLKSRLFESVMKKHQPWRAGDDPVFFPFTL
;
A
#
# COMPACT_ATOMS: atom_id res chain seq x y z
N ILE A 1 6.98 -11.08 8.37
CA ILE A 1 6.71 -10.34 9.64
C ILE A 1 5.22 -10.15 9.87
N MET A 2 4.46 -9.54 8.95
CA MET A 2 3.01 -9.31 9.14
C MET A 2 2.23 -10.60 9.46
N GLN A 3 2.40 -11.66 8.66
CA GLN A 3 1.76 -12.95 8.93
C GLN A 3 2.15 -13.55 10.29
N TRP A 4 3.41 -13.42 10.71
CA TRP A 4 3.85 -13.86 12.04
C TRP A 4 3.14 -13.09 13.17
N ALA A 5 3.03 -11.77 13.04
CA ALA A 5 2.37 -10.93 14.04
C ALA A 5 0.87 -11.26 14.15
N LEU A 6 0.21 -11.50 13.02
CA LEU A 6 -1.21 -11.88 13.00
C LEU A 6 -1.45 -13.27 13.58
N ASN A 7 -0.53 -14.23 13.37
CA ASN A 7 -0.61 -15.53 14.05
C ASN A 7 -0.48 -15.43 15.59
N ILE A 8 0.03 -14.32 16.13
CA ILE A 8 0.08 -14.07 17.57
C ILE A 8 -1.21 -13.38 18.04
N ASN A 9 -1.70 -12.39 17.29
CA ASN A 9 -2.91 -11.63 17.63
C ASN A 9 -3.57 -11.04 16.37
N ASP A 10 -4.73 -11.57 16.00
CA ASP A 10 -5.52 -11.14 14.83
C ASP A 10 -6.98 -10.84 15.20
N PRO A 11 -7.23 -9.79 16.01
CA PRO A 11 -8.58 -9.44 16.46
C PRO A 11 -9.50 -8.95 15.33
N GLU A 12 -8.92 -8.50 14.23
CA GLU A 12 -9.65 -7.97 13.06
C GLU A 12 -9.73 -9.00 11.91
N HIS A 13 -9.25 -10.22 12.14
CA HIS A 13 -9.32 -11.35 11.20
C HIS A 13 -8.72 -11.06 9.80
N TRP A 14 -7.53 -10.47 9.77
CA TRP A 14 -6.81 -10.13 8.53
C TRP A 14 -6.07 -11.31 7.89
N LEU A 15 -5.90 -12.42 8.61
CA LEU A 15 -5.37 -13.64 8.01
C LEU A 15 -6.34 -14.15 6.94
N LEU A 16 -5.81 -14.31 5.73
CA LEU A 16 -6.50 -15.09 4.71
C LEU A 16 -6.48 -16.56 5.11
N ASN A 17 -7.47 -17.33 4.65
CA ASN A 17 -7.46 -18.78 4.80
C ASN A 17 -6.12 -19.36 4.31
N ALA A 18 -5.65 -20.41 4.99
CA ALA A 18 -4.34 -21.02 4.73
C ALA A 18 -4.20 -21.43 3.25
N ASP A 19 -3.00 -21.21 2.71
CA ASP A 19 -2.58 -21.52 1.33
C ASP A 19 -3.23 -20.64 0.25
N ASN A 20 -2.96 -19.32 0.31
CA ASN A 20 -3.36 -18.40 -0.74
C ASN A 20 -2.19 -18.06 -1.65
N GLN A 21 -1.89 -18.97 -2.59
CA GLN A 21 -0.83 -18.80 -3.59
C GLN A 21 -0.91 -17.47 -4.35
N LEU A 22 -2.12 -16.95 -4.59
CA LEU A 22 -2.32 -15.67 -5.24
C LEU A 22 -1.88 -14.50 -4.33
N ALA A 23 -2.07 -14.58 -3.02
CA ALA A 23 -1.55 -13.59 -2.08
C ALA A 23 -0.02 -13.54 -2.09
N ASP A 24 0.64 -14.72 -2.12
CA ASP A 24 2.09 -14.84 -2.20
C ASP A 24 2.64 -14.31 -3.54
N GLU A 25 1.94 -14.55 -4.63
CA GLU A 25 2.29 -13.99 -5.93
C GLU A 25 2.17 -12.45 -5.92
N LEU A 26 1.07 -11.91 -5.41
CA LEU A 26 0.82 -10.47 -5.37
C LEU A 26 1.84 -9.74 -4.50
N ILE A 27 2.18 -10.28 -3.32
CA ILE A 27 3.19 -9.66 -2.46
C ILE A 27 4.59 -9.75 -3.09
N SER A 28 4.91 -10.85 -3.77
CA SER A 28 6.17 -10.99 -4.51
C SER A 28 6.27 -9.96 -5.65
N ILE A 29 5.19 -9.73 -6.40
CA ILE A 29 5.16 -8.69 -7.44
C ILE A 29 5.32 -7.29 -6.81
N ASN A 30 4.62 -7.03 -5.70
CA ASN A 30 4.71 -5.77 -4.98
C ASN A 30 6.15 -5.46 -4.54
N ASP A 31 6.79 -6.40 -3.86
CA ASP A 31 8.09 -6.20 -3.21
C ASP A 31 9.26 -6.20 -4.20
N ASN A 32 9.08 -6.82 -5.37
CA ASN A 32 10.09 -6.88 -6.43
C ASN A 32 9.77 -5.91 -7.57
N LEU A 33 9.04 -6.39 -8.59
CA LEU A 33 8.89 -5.68 -9.86
C LEU A 33 8.21 -4.32 -9.69
N PHE A 34 7.15 -4.25 -8.90
CA PHE A 34 6.43 -2.99 -8.71
C PHE A 34 7.27 -1.97 -7.96
N LYS A 35 7.82 -2.34 -6.79
CA LYS A 35 8.69 -1.45 -6.00
C LYS A 35 9.91 -0.97 -6.78
N TYR A 36 10.55 -1.86 -7.55
CA TYR A 36 11.70 -1.51 -8.39
C TYR A 36 11.37 -0.37 -9.38
N ASN A 37 10.20 -0.44 -10.03
CA ASN A 37 9.77 0.58 -10.98
C ASN A 37 9.21 1.83 -10.27
N LEU A 38 8.51 1.66 -9.15
CA LEU A 38 8.00 2.75 -8.32
C LEU A 38 9.14 3.65 -7.81
N ASP A 39 10.23 3.07 -7.32
CA ASP A 39 11.37 3.84 -6.83
C ASP A 39 12.01 4.68 -7.96
N ARG A 40 12.07 4.14 -9.18
CA ARG A 40 12.59 4.85 -10.36
C ARG A 40 11.62 5.89 -10.91
N TYR A 41 10.33 5.63 -10.81
CA TYR A 41 9.31 6.62 -11.12
C TYR A 41 9.37 7.80 -10.15
N LYS A 42 9.52 7.53 -8.85
CA LYS A 42 9.56 8.56 -7.80
C LYS A 42 10.84 9.40 -7.81
N TYR A 43 11.97 8.79 -8.14
CA TYR A 43 13.30 9.43 -8.13
C TYR A 43 13.99 9.34 -9.50
N ALA A 44 13.24 9.64 -10.57
CA ALA A 44 13.74 9.51 -11.94
C ALA A 44 14.98 10.37 -12.23
N ASP A 45 15.17 11.46 -11.47
CA ASP A 45 16.39 12.28 -11.47
C ASP A 45 17.67 11.48 -11.16
N ARG A 46 17.53 10.37 -10.43
CA ARG A 46 18.63 9.45 -10.07
C ARG A 46 18.79 8.29 -11.05
N TYR A 47 17.86 8.13 -11.99
CA TYR A 47 17.80 7.03 -12.95
C TYR A 47 17.54 7.56 -14.37
N PRO A 48 18.53 8.22 -14.99
CA PRO A 48 18.37 8.88 -16.29
C PRO A 48 18.35 7.91 -17.48
N GLU A 49 18.41 6.60 -17.25
CA GLU A 49 18.41 5.58 -18.30
C GLU A 49 17.11 5.59 -19.11
N HIS A 50 15.99 5.92 -18.47
CA HIS A 50 14.68 6.06 -19.11
C HIS A 50 13.90 7.25 -18.56
N SER A 51 12.82 7.65 -19.25
CA SER A 51 11.97 8.76 -18.80
C SER A 51 11.11 8.38 -17.59
N VAL A 52 10.58 9.39 -16.89
CA VAL A 52 9.61 9.23 -15.80
C VAL A 52 8.41 8.41 -16.26
N GLU A 53 7.91 8.69 -17.46
CA GLU A 53 6.75 8.01 -18.05
C GLU A 53 7.04 6.55 -18.31
N TYR A 54 8.25 6.20 -18.75
CA TYR A 54 8.64 4.80 -18.95
C TYR A 54 8.51 4.01 -17.65
N TYR A 55 9.06 4.51 -16.54
CA TYR A 55 8.98 3.83 -15.25
C TYR A 55 7.54 3.80 -14.70
N ARG A 56 6.77 4.87 -14.92
CA ARG A 56 5.35 4.92 -14.56
C ARG A 56 4.54 3.85 -15.29
N GLU A 57 4.70 3.72 -16.61
CA GLU A 57 4.01 2.71 -17.40
C GLU A 57 4.40 1.29 -16.96
N LYS A 58 5.70 1.04 -16.71
CA LYS A 58 6.16 -0.26 -16.17
C LYS A 58 5.59 -0.57 -14.78
N ALA A 59 5.45 0.43 -13.93
CA ALA A 59 4.83 0.25 -12.62
C ALA A 59 3.30 0.07 -12.71
N SER A 60 2.64 0.49 -13.81
CA SER A 60 1.18 0.51 -13.95
C SER A 60 0.54 -0.88 -14.13
N ASP A 61 1.32 -1.88 -14.56
CA ASP A 61 0.82 -3.26 -14.71
C ASP A 61 0.25 -3.81 -13.40
N PHE A 62 0.87 -3.47 -12.27
CA PHE A 62 0.43 -3.94 -10.96
C PHE A 62 -0.86 -3.25 -10.47
N PRO A 63 -0.99 -1.90 -10.42
CA PRO A 63 -2.26 -1.20 -10.21
C PRO A 63 -3.40 -1.72 -11.09
N MET A 64 -3.15 -1.97 -12.38
CA MET A 64 -4.16 -2.53 -13.28
C MET A 64 -4.64 -3.92 -12.83
N LYS A 65 -3.71 -4.81 -12.42
CA LYS A 65 -4.04 -6.13 -11.86
C LYS A 65 -4.86 -6.01 -10.57
N LEU A 66 -4.48 -5.11 -9.66
CA LEU A 66 -5.23 -4.89 -8.41
C LEU A 66 -6.64 -4.35 -8.68
N ASN A 67 -6.79 -3.40 -9.61
CA ASN A 67 -8.10 -2.89 -10.00
C ASN A 67 -9.03 -4.00 -10.51
N ALA A 68 -8.51 -4.93 -11.31
CA ALA A 68 -9.30 -6.06 -11.81
C ALA A 68 -9.75 -7.02 -10.69
N LEU A 69 -8.93 -7.20 -9.64
CA LEU A 69 -9.29 -8.00 -8.46
C LEU A 69 -10.34 -7.29 -7.60
N LEU A 70 -10.19 -5.99 -7.40
CA LEU A 70 -11.12 -5.13 -6.65
C LEU A 70 -12.46 -4.94 -7.40
N GLY A 71 -12.49 -5.15 -8.72
CA GLY A 71 -13.76 -5.22 -9.46
C GLY A 71 -14.60 -6.45 -9.13
N LYS A 72 -14.03 -7.46 -8.45
CA LYS A 72 -14.70 -8.72 -8.07
C LYS A 72 -14.90 -8.86 -6.57
N ASN A 73 -14.16 -8.09 -5.77
CA ASN A 73 -14.08 -8.22 -4.32
C ASN A 73 -14.05 -6.84 -3.67
N ALA A 74 -14.57 -6.68 -2.45
CA ALA A 74 -14.48 -5.41 -1.73
C ALA A 74 -13.02 -5.04 -1.36
N PHE A 75 -12.18 -6.04 -1.13
CA PHE A 75 -10.74 -5.94 -0.85
C PHE A 75 -9.97 -6.87 -1.78
N LEU A 76 -8.63 -6.83 -1.78
CA LEU A 76 -7.83 -7.46 -2.84
C LEU A 76 -8.19 -8.93 -3.13
N LEU A 77 -8.43 -9.73 -2.09
CA LEU A 77 -8.72 -11.16 -2.24
C LEU A 77 -9.97 -11.62 -1.45
N SER A 78 -10.72 -10.71 -0.86
CA SER A 78 -11.83 -11.07 0.02
C SER A 78 -12.87 -9.95 0.16
N GLN A 79 -13.99 -10.24 0.84
CA GLN A 79 -15.01 -9.22 1.15
C GLN A 79 -14.65 -8.37 2.39
N THR A 80 -13.61 -8.77 3.14
CA THR A 80 -13.09 -8.06 4.30
C THR A 80 -11.61 -7.69 4.11
N PRO A 81 -11.06 -6.69 4.83
CA PRO A 81 -9.65 -6.36 4.76
C PRO A 81 -8.78 -7.55 5.10
N SER A 82 -7.64 -7.67 4.43
CA SER A 82 -6.62 -8.68 4.72
C SER A 82 -5.25 -8.06 4.93
N TRP A 83 -4.31 -8.86 5.43
CA TRP A 83 -2.92 -8.44 5.54
C TRP A 83 -2.34 -7.96 4.21
N LEU A 84 -2.81 -8.52 3.09
CA LEU A 84 -2.33 -8.16 1.76
C LEU A 84 -2.73 -6.73 1.38
N ASP A 85 -3.94 -6.31 1.74
CA ASP A 85 -4.40 -4.92 1.53
C ASP A 85 -3.48 -3.95 2.24
N ILE A 86 -3.20 -4.22 3.52
CA ILE A 86 -2.36 -3.36 4.37
C ILE A 86 -0.89 -3.40 3.94
N ALA A 87 -0.39 -4.54 3.46
CA ALA A 87 0.97 -4.67 2.94
C ALA A 87 1.17 -3.89 1.62
N THR A 88 0.16 -3.90 0.75
CA THR A 88 0.20 -3.30 -0.59
C THR A 88 -0.09 -1.79 -0.56
N PHE A 89 -0.98 -1.37 0.35
CA PHE A 89 -1.48 0.01 0.45
C PHE A 89 -0.39 1.10 0.47
N PRO A 90 0.69 1.00 1.26
CA PRO A 90 1.72 2.04 1.30
C PRO A 90 2.36 2.29 -0.07
N PHE A 91 2.55 1.25 -0.88
CA PHE A 91 3.19 1.34 -2.19
C PHE A 91 2.25 1.91 -3.25
N ILE A 92 0.97 1.50 -3.24
CA ILE A 92 -0.04 2.11 -4.12
C ILE A 92 -0.25 3.58 -3.75
N ARG A 93 -0.26 3.92 -2.45
CA ARG A 93 -0.30 5.31 -2.01
C ARG A 93 0.92 6.09 -2.51
N GLN A 94 2.12 5.54 -2.41
CA GLN A 94 3.31 6.21 -2.96
C GLN A 94 3.18 6.43 -4.47
N PHE A 95 2.80 5.40 -5.23
CA PHE A 95 2.62 5.48 -6.67
C PHE A 95 1.61 6.54 -7.09
N ALA A 96 0.42 6.52 -6.48
CA ALA A 96 -0.65 7.46 -6.77
C ALA A 96 -0.25 8.91 -6.47
N PHE A 97 0.56 9.14 -5.43
CA PHE A 97 0.94 10.48 -5.00
C PHE A 97 2.24 11.02 -5.63
N VAL A 98 2.91 10.27 -6.53
CA VAL A 98 3.95 10.86 -7.40
C VAL A 98 3.31 11.83 -8.40
N ASP A 99 2.20 11.44 -9.02
CA ASP A 99 1.37 12.28 -9.88
C ASP A 99 -0.11 11.90 -9.71
N LYS A 100 -0.76 12.56 -8.75
CA LYS A 100 -2.15 12.26 -8.37
C LYS A 100 -3.14 12.60 -9.48
N ASN A 101 -2.89 13.69 -10.21
CA ASN A 101 -3.76 14.10 -11.31
C ASN A 101 -3.74 13.05 -12.42
N TRP A 102 -2.55 12.57 -12.81
CA TRP A 102 -2.46 11.49 -13.78
C TRP A 102 -3.15 10.21 -13.29
N PHE A 103 -2.91 9.80 -12.04
CA PHE A 103 -3.51 8.60 -11.46
C PHE A 103 -5.05 8.66 -11.47
N ASP A 104 -5.63 9.82 -11.19
CA ASP A 104 -7.08 10.03 -11.16
C ASP A 104 -7.73 10.01 -12.56
N THR A 105 -6.94 10.21 -13.63
CA THR A 105 -7.44 10.08 -15.01
C THR A 105 -7.46 8.62 -15.50
N ARG A 106 -6.85 7.69 -14.77
CA ARG A 106 -6.80 6.28 -15.19
C ARG A 106 -8.14 5.60 -14.94
N ASP A 107 -8.49 4.65 -15.81
CA ASP A 107 -9.69 3.82 -15.66
C ASP A 107 -9.46 2.69 -14.65
N TRP A 108 -9.15 3.08 -13.41
CA TRP A 108 -8.98 2.18 -12.27
C TRP A 108 -9.95 2.51 -11.13
N PRO A 109 -11.27 2.53 -11.41
CA PRO A 109 -12.27 3.05 -10.46
C PRO A 109 -12.29 2.25 -9.14
N TYR A 110 -12.07 0.93 -9.20
CA TYR A 110 -12.07 0.09 -8.01
C TYR A 110 -10.83 0.30 -7.15
N LEU A 111 -9.66 0.45 -7.78
CA LEU A 111 -8.42 0.77 -7.07
C LEU A 111 -8.45 2.17 -6.46
N GLN A 112 -8.95 3.16 -7.21
CA GLN A 112 -9.11 4.53 -6.71
C GLN A 112 -10.04 4.57 -5.50
N LYS A 113 -11.18 3.87 -5.57
CA LYS A 113 -12.09 3.73 -4.43
C LYS A 113 -11.44 3.06 -3.23
N TRP A 114 -10.79 1.91 -3.44
CA TRP A 114 -10.08 1.18 -2.38
C TRP A 114 -9.00 2.03 -1.71
N LEU A 115 -8.24 2.80 -2.49
CA LEU A 115 -7.21 3.71 -1.96
C LEU A 115 -7.85 4.83 -1.12
N ASP A 116 -8.93 5.44 -1.59
CA ASP A 116 -9.65 6.50 -0.89
C ASP A 116 -10.29 6.00 0.42
N ASP A 117 -10.91 4.82 0.41
CA ASP A 117 -11.50 4.19 1.59
C ASP A 117 -10.43 3.92 2.67
N LEU A 118 -9.25 3.41 2.27
CA LEU A 118 -8.14 3.18 3.20
C LEU A 118 -7.54 4.48 3.76
N LEU A 119 -7.40 5.51 2.93
CA LEU A 119 -6.92 6.83 3.35
C LEU A 119 -7.84 7.51 4.37
N LYS A 120 -9.15 7.20 4.34
CA LYS A 120 -10.16 7.71 5.27
C LYS A 120 -10.42 6.77 6.46
N SER A 121 -9.72 5.65 6.54
CA SER A 121 -9.94 4.68 7.60
C SER A 121 -9.41 5.19 8.94
N ARG A 122 -10.13 4.91 10.03
CA ARG A 122 -9.68 5.20 11.41
C ARG A 122 -8.31 4.60 11.72
N LEU A 123 -8.02 3.42 11.15
CA LEU A 123 -6.71 2.78 11.26
C LEU A 123 -5.62 3.69 10.69
N PHE A 124 -5.77 4.16 9.45
CA PHE A 124 -4.80 5.03 8.81
C PHE A 124 -4.61 6.35 9.57
N GLU A 125 -5.71 6.99 9.98
CA GLU A 125 -5.66 8.23 10.76
C GLU A 125 -4.92 8.05 12.08
N SER A 126 -5.10 6.91 12.76
CA SER A 126 -4.46 6.64 14.05
C SER A 126 -2.94 6.44 13.93
N VAL A 127 -2.46 5.82 12.85
CA VAL A 127 -1.01 5.58 12.63
C VAL A 127 -0.28 6.77 11.99
N MET A 128 -1.01 7.68 11.33
CA MET A 128 -0.43 8.85 10.66
C MET A 128 -0.34 10.10 11.55
N LYS A 129 -0.57 9.98 12.87
CA LYS A 129 -0.37 11.07 13.83
C LYS A 129 1.07 11.59 13.73
N LYS A 130 1.20 12.89 13.41
CA LYS A 130 2.52 13.54 13.33
C LYS A 130 3.05 13.78 14.74
N HIS A 131 4.26 13.29 14.99
CA HIS A 131 5.02 13.61 16.20
C HIS A 131 6.06 14.68 15.91
N GLN A 132 6.34 15.52 16.90
CA GLN A 132 7.45 16.46 16.80
C GLN A 132 8.76 15.68 16.71
N PRO A 133 9.72 16.09 15.86
CA PRO A 133 11.06 15.51 15.87
C PRO A 133 11.67 15.63 17.27
N TRP A 134 12.19 14.53 17.79
CA TRP A 134 12.85 14.50 19.09
C TRP A 134 14.02 15.48 19.14
N ARG A 135 14.17 16.16 20.27
CA ARG A 135 15.30 17.02 20.60
C ARG A 135 15.93 16.58 21.92
N ALA A 136 17.22 16.85 22.06
CA ALA A 136 17.93 16.61 23.31
C ALA A 136 17.26 17.39 24.45
N GLY A 137 16.79 16.66 25.47
CA GLY A 137 16.04 17.21 26.60
C GLY A 137 14.52 17.01 26.54
N ASP A 138 13.98 16.49 25.43
CA ASP A 138 12.55 16.14 25.36
C ASP A 138 12.23 14.94 26.26
N ASP A 139 11.07 15.00 26.92
CA ASP A 139 10.53 13.90 27.70
C ASP A 139 10.23 12.66 26.82
N PRO A 140 10.40 11.44 27.35
CA PRO A 140 10.10 10.22 26.60
C PRO A 140 8.60 10.13 26.28
N VAL A 141 8.29 9.81 25.02
CA VAL A 141 6.93 9.51 24.56
C VAL A 141 6.69 8.00 24.67
N PHE A 142 5.71 7.59 25.49
CA PHE A 142 5.36 6.19 25.70
C PHE A 142 4.22 5.74 24.77
N PHE A 143 4.30 4.50 24.30
CA PHE A 143 3.30 3.85 23.44
C PHE A 143 2.79 2.56 24.10
N PRO A 144 1.53 2.13 23.84
CA PRO A 144 0.53 2.82 23.02
C PRO A 144 -0.03 4.05 23.73
N PHE A 145 -0.43 5.06 22.95
CA PHE A 145 -1.21 6.16 23.51
C PHE A 145 -2.50 5.58 24.10
N THR A 146 -2.84 5.94 25.33
CA THR A 146 -4.17 5.65 25.88
C THR A 146 -5.21 6.16 24.88
N LEU A 147 -6.03 5.24 24.35
CA LEU A 147 -7.13 5.52 23.44
C LEU A 147 -8.22 6.34 24.14
#